data_AF-A0A7W4CFA3-F1
#
_entry.id   AF-A0A7W4CFA3-F1
#
_cell.length_a   1.000
_cell.length_b   1.000
_cell.length_c   1.000
_cell.angle_alpha   90.00
_cell.angle_beta   90.00
_cell.angle_gamma   90.00
#
_symmetry.space_group_name_H-M   'P 1'
#
loop_
_entity.id
_entity.type
_entity.pdbx_description
1 polymer ?
#
loop_
_entity_poly.entity_id
_entity_poly.type
_entity_poly.pdbx_seq_one_letter_code
_entity_poly.pdbx_strand_id
1 'polypeptide(L)'
;MTTSTSVFVKTNRGVKNLALAKSVIGSDERVVVLDSNCNVMHYQKGAAAETLFEQIKKSIKPCEGATLILENGSWIHVDSISNVFISEKSGSLLITANKDDNLLTMFAADEFSDLEGLCDVLCDALCDYNDGKAVPEISWSEYKA
;
A
#
# COMPACT_ATOMS: atom_id res chain seq x y z
N MET A 1 12.75 14.45 -11.43
CA MET A 1 11.88 13.70 -12.35
C MET A 1 12.07 12.22 -12.07
N THR A 2 11.12 11.56 -11.41
CA THR A 2 11.11 10.10 -11.30
C THR A 2 10.59 9.54 -12.62
N THR A 3 11.46 8.93 -13.41
CA THR A 3 11.07 8.27 -14.66
C THR A 3 10.41 6.94 -14.33
N SER A 4 9.09 6.93 -14.15
CA SER A 4 8.33 5.69 -14.08
C SER A 4 8.45 4.96 -15.42
N THR A 5 9.02 3.76 -15.40
CA THR A 5 9.11 2.92 -16.61
C THR A 5 7.74 2.33 -16.89
N SER A 6 7.32 2.31 -18.15
CA SER A 6 6.02 1.72 -18.50
C SER A 6 6.00 0.23 -18.19
N VAL A 7 4.98 -0.20 -17.44
CA VAL A 7 4.71 -1.62 -17.17
C VAL A 7 3.41 -1.99 -17.86
N PHE A 8 3.49 -2.84 -18.87
CA PHE A 8 2.33 -3.31 -19.61
C PHE A 8 1.96 -4.73 -19.18
N VAL A 9 0.69 -4.93 -18.83
CA VAL A 9 0.15 -6.24 -18.47
C VAL A 9 -0.95 -6.66 -19.44
N LYS A 10 -0.95 -7.95 -19.80
CA LYS A 10 -2.00 -8.52 -20.64
C LYS A 10 -3.25 -8.75 -19.80
N THR A 11 -4.40 -8.44 -20.37
CA THR A 11 -5.73 -8.63 -19.78
C THR A 11 -6.61 -9.41 -20.75
N ASN A 12 -7.78 -9.84 -20.31
CA ASN A 12 -8.79 -10.45 -21.19
C ASN A 12 -9.30 -9.50 -22.29
N ARG A 13 -9.10 -8.19 -22.16
CA ARG A 13 -9.58 -7.16 -23.09
C ARG A 13 -8.47 -6.44 -23.86
N GLY A 14 -7.21 -6.89 -23.76
CA GLY A 14 -6.06 -6.26 -24.40
C GLY A 14 -4.91 -6.04 -23.42
N VAL A 15 -4.33 -4.84 -23.43
CA VAL A 15 -3.17 -4.49 -22.60
C VAL A 15 -3.52 -3.29 -21.70
N LYS A 16 -3.03 -3.30 -20.46
CA LYS A 16 -3.11 -2.18 -19.52
C LYS A 16 -1.71 -1.66 -19.20
N ASN A 17 -1.51 -0.35 -19.25
CA ASN A 17 -0.29 0.30 -18.74
C ASN A 17 -0.50 0.65 -17.26
N LEU A 18 0.45 0.27 -16.42
CA LEU A 18 0.45 0.52 -14.97
C LEU A 18 1.34 1.70 -14.56
N ALA A 19 1.93 2.45 -15.50
CA ALA A 19 2.84 3.56 -15.20
C ALA A 19 2.27 4.65 -14.26
N LEU A 20 0.94 4.78 -14.20
CA LEU A 20 0.22 5.72 -13.33
C LEU A 20 -0.23 5.10 -12.00
N ALA A 21 0.27 3.91 -11.64
CA ALA A 21 0.00 3.30 -10.36
C ALA A 21 0.45 4.23 -9.23
N LYS A 22 -0.44 4.47 -8.27
CA LYS A 22 -0.16 5.24 -7.06
C LYS A 22 0.03 4.36 -5.84
N SER A 23 -0.72 3.27 -5.77
CA SER A 23 -0.63 2.29 -4.69
C SER A 23 -0.54 0.89 -5.29
N VAL A 24 0.35 0.07 -4.74
CA VAL A 24 0.54 -1.33 -5.12
C VAL A 24 0.59 -2.17 -3.86
N ILE A 25 -0.38 -3.06 -3.72
CA ILE A 25 -0.54 -3.92 -2.55
C ILE A 25 -0.33 -5.35 -3.00
N GLY A 26 0.80 -5.95 -2.58
CA GLY A 26 1.18 -7.32 -2.88
C GLY A 26 1.04 -8.24 -1.66
N SER A 27 0.75 -9.50 -1.92
CA SER A 27 0.92 -10.64 -1.01
C SER A 27 1.21 -11.90 -1.84
N ASP A 28 1.53 -13.02 -1.19
CA ASP A 28 1.97 -14.27 -1.87
C ASP A 28 1.02 -14.73 -2.98
N GLU A 29 -0.29 -14.55 -2.79
CA GLU A 29 -1.30 -14.99 -3.74
C GLU A 29 -1.93 -13.89 -4.60
N ARG A 30 -1.64 -12.61 -4.36
CA ARG A 30 -2.34 -11.51 -5.05
C ARG A 30 -1.53 -10.24 -5.15
N VAL A 31 -1.79 -9.48 -6.21
CA VAL A 31 -1.36 -8.09 -6.32
C VAL A 31 -2.52 -7.22 -6.81
N VAL A 32 -2.72 -6.10 -6.13
CA VAL A 32 -3.70 -5.06 -6.46
C VAL A 32 -2.93 -3.79 -6.82
N VAL A 33 -3.25 -3.21 -7.96
CA VAL A 33 -2.65 -1.96 -8.45
C VAL A 33 -3.75 -0.92 -8.56
N LEU A 34 -3.57 0.21 -7.88
CA LEU A 34 -4.54 1.31 -7.82
C LEU A 34 -4.01 2.58 -8.48
N ASP A 35 -4.91 3.33 -9.12
CA ASP A 35 -4.63 4.69 -9.59
C ASP A 35 -4.79 5.72 -8.46
N SER A 36 -4.62 7.00 -8.79
CA SER A 36 -4.74 8.12 -7.83
C SER A 36 -6.12 8.30 -7.22
N ASN A 37 -7.15 7.70 -7.79
CA ASN A 37 -8.54 7.79 -7.31
C ASN A 37 -8.96 6.47 -6.65
N CYS A 38 -8.01 5.64 -6.23
CA CYS A 38 -8.24 4.29 -5.70
C CYS A 38 -9.02 3.37 -6.65
N ASN A 39 -9.03 3.61 -7.96
CA ASN A 39 -9.59 2.65 -8.89
C ASN A 39 -8.60 1.51 -9.13
N VAL A 40 -9.13 0.29 -9.18
CA VAL A 40 -8.34 -0.88 -9.56
C VAL A 40 -7.90 -0.74 -11.02
N MET A 41 -6.61 -0.50 -11.23
CA MET A 41 -5.98 -0.53 -12.54
C MET A 41 -5.79 -1.98 -13.00
N HIS A 42 -5.37 -2.84 -12.07
CA HIS A 42 -5.14 -4.25 -12.31
C HIS A 42 -5.24 -5.06 -11.03
N TYR A 43 -5.72 -6.29 -11.17
CA TYR A 43 -5.76 -7.28 -10.12
C TYR A 43 -5.28 -8.61 -10.70
N GLN A 44 -4.34 -9.24 -10.02
CA GLN A 44 -3.84 -10.57 -10.36
C GLN A 44 -3.89 -11.45 -9.12
N LYS A 45 -4.38 -12.68 -9.27
CA LYS A 45 -4.38 -13.73 -8.25
C LYS A 45 -3.59 -14.95 -8.74
N GLY A 46 -3.02 -15.72 -7.81
CA GLY A 46 -2.37 -17.00 -8.04
C GLY A 46 -0.88 -16.86 -8.33
N ALA A 47 -0.27 -17.93 -8.84
CA ALA A 47 1.19 -18.08 -8.98
C ALA A 47 1.90 -16.97 -9.77
N ALA A 48 1.19 -16.21 -10.61
CA ALA A 48 1.76 -15.09 -11.37
C ALA A 48 1.80 -13.77 -10.60
N ALA A 49 1.13 -13.68 -9.44
CA ALA A 49 1.00 -12.43 -8.68
C ALA A 49 2.34 -11.93 -8.15
N GLU A 50 3.14 -12.80 -7.52
CA GLU A 50 4.46 -12.46 -6.99
C GLU A 50 5.41 -11.98 -8.10
N THR A 51 5.44 -12.69 -9.23
CA THR A 51 6.28 -12.31 -10.38
C THR A 51 5.91 -10.92 -10.90
N LEU A 52 4.62 -10.62 -10.99
CA LEU A 52 4.14 -9.31 -11.41
C LEU A 52 4.48 -8.23 -10.38
N PHE A 53 4.32 -8.52 -9.09
CA PHE A 53 4.63 -7.59 -8.01
C PHE A 53 6.11 -7.19 -8.02
N GLU A 54 7.01 -8.16 -8.18
CA GLU A 54 8.46 -7.91 -8.31
C GLU A 54 8.81 -7.13 -9.58
N GLN A 55 8.12 -7.37 -10.70
CA GLN A 55 8.29 -6.57 -11.91
C GLN A 55 7.86 -5.10 -11.69
N ILE A 56 6.75 -4.89 -10.98
CA ILE A 56 6.22 -3.57 -10.66
C ILE A 56 7.20 -2.81 -9.73
N LYS A 57 7.67 -3.44 -8.64
CA LYS A 57 8.67 -2.86 -7.72
C LYS A 57 9.94 -2.37 -8.42
N LYS A 58 10.39 -3.10 -9.46
CA LYS A 58 11.59 -2.73 -10.24
C LYS A 58 11.34 -1.57 -11.19
N SER A 59 10.12 -1.42 -11.70
CA SER A 59 9.81 -0.55 -12.83
C SER A 59 9.12 0.76 -12.42
N ILE A 60 8.34 0.73 -11.34
CA ILE A 60 7.54 1.85 -10.86
C ILE A 60 8.12 2.31 -9.52
N LYS A 61 8.41 3.61 -9.43
CA LYS A 61 8.90 4.21 -8.19
C LYS A 61 7.71 4.80 -7.41
N PRO A 62 7.58 4.49 -6.11
CA PRO A 62 6.66 5.17 -5.21
C PRO A 62 6.82 6.70 -5.25
N CYS A 63 5.77 7.44 -4.90
CA CYS A 63 5.85 8.89 -4.81
C CYS A 63 6.64 9.27 -3.55
N GLU A 64 7.83 9.83 -3.75
CA GLU A 64 8.72 10.24 -2.66
C GLU A 64 7.99 11.20 -1.70
N GLY A 65 8.08 10.90 -0.40
CA GLY A 65 7.46 11.69 0.67
C GLY A 65 5.94 11.66 0.76
N ALA A 66 5.23 11.00 -0.16
CA ALA A 66 3.76 10.92 -0.16
C ALA A 66 3.26 9.47 -0.20
N THR A 67 4.09 8.52 0.22
CA THR A 67 3.78 7.10 0.12
C THR A 67 4.27 6.35 1.36
N LEU A 68 3.36 5.59 1.98
CA LEU A 68 3.68 4.63 3.02
C LEU A 68 4.24 3.36 2.37
N ILE A 69 5.48 3.00 2.72
CA ILE A 69 6.14 1.77 2.26
C ILE A 69 5.96 0.68 3.31
N LEU A 70 5.26 -0.39 2.95
CA LEU A 70 5.05 -1.55 3.81
C LEU A 70 6.29 -2.46 3.82
N GLU A 71 6.43 -3.27 4.86
CA GLU A 71 7.57 -4.17 5.06
C GLU A 71 7.83 -5.12 3.87
N ASN A 72 6.78 -5.64 3.24
CA ASN A 72 6.90 -6.52 2.07
C ASN A 72 7.25 -5.77 0.77
N GLY A 73 7.48 -4.46 0.84
CA GLY A 73 7.75 -3.58 -0.29
C GLY A 73 6.50 -3.15 -1.06
N SER A 74 5.30 -3.42 -0.54
CA SER A 74 4.07 -2.80 -1.03
C SER A 74 4.10 -1.31 -0.68
N TRP A 75 3.29 -0.52 -1.39
CA TRP A 75 3.22 0.90 -1.11
C TRP A 75 1.84 1.48 -1.30
N ILE A 76 1.49 2.43 -0.45
CA ILE A 76 0.18 3.08 -0.43
C ILE A 76 0.40 4.58 -0.46
N HIS A 77 -0.04 5.24 -1.54
CA HIS A 77 -0.06 6.69 -1.58
C HIS A 77 -1.01 7.23 -0.51
N VAL A 78 -0.59 8.23 0.25
CA VAL A 78 -1.36 8.71 1.41
C VAL A 78 -2.74 9.24 1.05
N ASP A 79 -2.87 9.90 -0.10
CA ASP A 79 -4.19 10.32 -0.62
C ASP A 79 -5.16 9.15 -0.83
N SER A 80 -4.68 7.90 -0.88
CA SER A 80 -5.55 6.72 -0.99
C SER A 80 -6.17 6.31 0.33
N ILE A 81 -5.68 6.81 1.47
CA ILE A 81 -6.05 6.37 2.81
C ILE A 81 -7.26 7.16 3.29
N SER A 82 -8.33 6.46 3.67
CA SER A 82 -9.52 7.02 4.35
C SER A 82 -9.27 7.09 5.85
N ASN A 83 -8.87 5.96 6.41
CA ASN A 83 -8.82 5.76 7.86
C ASN A 83 -7.77 4.71 8.23
N VAL A 84 -7.18 4.89 9.40
CA VAL A 84 -6.23 3.99 10.07
C VAL A 84 -6.75 3.77 11.49
N PHE A 85 -7.10 2.54 11.84
CA PHE A 85 -7.70 2.24 13.14
C PHE A 85 -7.54 0.78 13.55
N ILE A 86 -7.55 0.54 14.86
CA ILE A 86 -7.63 -0.81 15.41
C ILE A 86 -9.10 -1.25 15.43
N SER A 87 -9.38 -2.39 14.79
CA SER A 87 -10.71 -2.99 14.77
C SER A 87 -11.05 -3.58 16.13
N GLU A 88 -12.10 -3.07 16.78
CA GLU A 88 -12.61 -3.64 18.04
C GLU A 88 -13.01 -5.12 17.92
N LYS A 89 -13.34 -5.56 16.71
CA LYS A 89 -13.78 -6.93 16.45
C LYS A 89 -12.64 -7.93 16.36
N SER A 90 -11.51 -7.53 15.76
CA SER A 90 -10.39 -8.44 15.47
C SER A 90 -9.12 -8.10 16.24
N GLY A 91 -9.05 -6.93 16.87
CA GLY A 91 -7.82 -6.37 17.44
C GLY A 91 -6.77 -5.99 16.39
N SER A 92 -7.07 -6.16 15.09
CA SER A 92 -6.12 -5.90 14.01
C SER A 92 -6.13 -4.43 13.62
N LEU A 93 -4.97 -3.90 13.26
CA LEU A 93 -4.85 -2.57 12.68
C LEU A 93 -5.23 -2.62 11.20
N LEU A 94 -6.16 -1.76 10.78
CA LEU A 94 -6.70 -1.70 9.42
C LEU A 94 -6.39 -0.35 8.79
N ILE A 95 -5.99 -0.36 7.52
CA ILE A 95 -5.92 0.82 6.66
C ILE A 95 -6.93 0.65 5.53
N THR A 96 -7.80 1.64 5.34
CA THR A 96 -8.92 1.61 4.39
C THR A 96 -8.79 2.67 3.30
N ALA A 97 -9.43 2.44 2.16
CA ALA A 97 -9.36 3.27 0.96
C ALA A 97 -10.36 4.42 0.98
N ASN A 98 -9.94 5.63 0.61
CA ASN A 98 -10.77 6.85 0.62
C ASN A 98 -12.05 6.79 -0.24
N LYS A 99 -12.09 5.88 -1.22
CA LYS A 99 -13.18 5.84 -2.21
C LYS A 99 -14.41 5.12 -1.69
N ASP A 100 -14.23 4.00 -1.00
CA ASP A 100 -15.30 3.06 -0.65
C ASP A 100 -15.07 2.39 0.73
N ASP A 101 -14.14 2.90 1.54
CA ASP A 101 -13.64 2.30 2.80
C ASP A 101 -13.16 0.84 2.65
N ASN A 102 -12.84 0.43 1.43
CA ASN A 102 -12.30 -0.90 1.15
C ASN A 102 -10.94 -1.10 1.85
N LEU A 103 -10.72 -2.29 2.40
CA LEU A 103 -9.45 -2.63 3.06
C LEU A 103 -8.28 -2.54 2.07
N LEU A 104 -7.30 -1.67 2.36
CA LEU A 104 -6.03 -1.58 1.65
C LEU A 104 -5.01 -2.57 2.23
N THR A 105 -4.85 -2.55 3.55
CA THR A 105 -3.98 -3.50 4.26
C THR A 105 -4.48 -3.74 5.68
N MET A 106 -4.08 -4.87 6.25
CA MET A 106 -4.37 -5.29 7.62
C MET A 106 -3.07 -5.79 8.25
N PHE A 107 -2.82 -5.37 9.50
CA PHE A 107 -1.75 -5.90 10.33
C PHE A 107 -2.39 -6.73 11.43
N ALA A 108 -2.08 -8.03 11.45
CA ALA A 108 -2.74 -8.98 12.32
C ALA A 108 -2.20 -8.88 13.76
N ALA A 109 -3.08 -9.07 14.74
CA ALA A 109 -2.74 -8.93 16.15
C ALA A 109 -1.82 -10.03 16.69
N ASP A 110 -1.67 -11.13 15.96
CA ASP A 110 -0.75 -12.22 16.26
C ASP A 110 0.65 -12.01 15.65
N GLU A 111 0.80 -11.10 14.68
CA GLU A 111 2.07 -10.77 14.04
C GLU A 111 2.80 -9.59 14.71
N PHE A 112 2.07 -8.75 15.42
CA PHE A 112 2.57 -7.51 16.01
C PHE A 112 2.34 -7.50 17.53
N SER A 113 3.40 -7.19 18.28
CA SER A 113 3.36 -7.10 19.74
C SER A 113 2.88 -5.73 20.24
N ASP A 114 3.01 -4.69 19.41
CA ASP A 114 2.59 -3.32 19.73
C ASP A 114 1.83 -2.67 18.55
N LEU A 115 0.56 -3.06 18.37
CA LEU A 115 -0.31 -2.46 17.36
C LEU A 115 -0.78 -1.05 17.72
N GLU A 116 -0.89 -0.73 19.01
CA GLU A 116 -1.29 0.60 19.47
C GLU A 116 -0.21 1.62 19.11
N GLY A 117 1.06 1.34 19.45
CA GLY A 117 2.19 2.18 19.06
C GLY A 117 2.33 2.32 17.54
N LEU A 118 2.12 1.24 16.78
CA LEU A 118 2.12 1.30 15.32
C LEU A 118 0.98 2.19 14.78
N CYS A 119 -0.22 2.08 15.37
CA CYS A 119 -1.37 2.91 15.00
C CYS A 119 -1.07 4.39 15.24
N ASP A 120 -0.53 4.74 16.42
CA ASP A 120 -0.21 6.11 16.79
C ASP A 120 0.82 6.72 15.83
N VAL A 121 1.90 6.00 15.52
CA VAL A 121 2.94 6.49 14.59
C VAL A 121 2.40 6.68 13.17
N LEU A 122 1.51 5.81 12.70
CA LEU A 122 0.86 5.98 11.40
C LEU A 122 -0.10 7.17 11.40
N CYS A 123 -0.87 7.37 12.46
CA CYS A 123 -1.75 8.53 12.62
C CYS A 123 -0.95 9.84 12.63
N ASP A 124 0.14 9.90 13.41
CA ASP A 124 1.03 11.04 13.49
C ASP A 124 1.68 11.33 12.12
N ALA A 125 2.18 10.30 11.43
CA ALA A 125 2.76 10.44 10.10
C ALA A 125 1.77 11.02 9.07
N LEU A 126 0.51 10.59 9.11
CA LEU A 126 -0.54 11.09 8.21
C LEU A 126 -0.95 12.54 8.57
N CYS A 127 -0.98 12.88 9.85
CA CYS A 127 -1.25 14.25 10.29
C CYS A 127 -0.10 15.19 9.93
N ASP A 128 1.14 14.77 10.15
CA ASP A 128 2.36 15.50 9.79
C ASP A 128 2.45 15.77 8.28
N TYR A 129 1.93 14.86 7.45
CA TYR A 129 1.83 15.06 6.01
C TYR A 129 0.98 16.27 5.63
N ASN A 130 -0.09 16.56 6.39
CA ASN A 130 -0.90 17.77 6.19
C ASN A 130 -0.11 19.06 6.44
N ASP A 131 0.92 18.99 7.29
CA ASP A 131 1.84 20.11 7.56
C ASP A 131 2.99 20.19 6.53
N GLY A 132 2.91 19.42 5.45
CA GLY A 132 3.89 19.40 4.36
C GLY A 132 5.15 18.59 4.67
N LYS A 133 5.15 17.79 5.75
CA LYS A 133 6.24 16.84 6.03
C LYS A 133 6.14 15.62 5.12
N ALA A 134 7.28 15.01 4.84
CA ALA A 134 7.31 13.74 4.14
C ALA A 134 6.81 12.61 5.05
N VAL A 135 6.08 11.64 4.48
CA VAL A 135 5.74 10.39 5.18
C VAL A 135 7.04 9.68 5.56
N PRO A 136 7.27 9.39 6.85
CA PRO A 136 8.48 8.74 7.30
C PRO A 136 8.52 7.27 6.86
N GLU A 137 9.73 6.73 6.78
CA GLU A 137 9.93 5.29 6.75
C GLU A 137 9.58 4.71 8.13
N ILE A 138 8.80 3.64 8.15
CA ILE A 138 8.38 2.97 9.38
C ILE A 138 9.35 1.82 9.69
N SER A 139 9.94 1.84 10.88
CA SER A 139 10.75 0.74 11.41
C SER A 139 9.86 -0.43 11.85
N TRP A 140 9.31 -1.20 10.90
CA TRP A 140 8.33 -2.25 11.17
C TRP A 140 8.74 -3.26 12.26
N SER A 141 10.04 -3.56 12.38
CA SER A 141 10.58 -4.49 13.37
C SER A 141 10.43 -4.02 14.82
N GLU A 142 10.24 -2.72 15.08
CA GLU A 142 10.06 -2.19 16.44
C GLU A 142 8.71 -2.58 17.05
N TYR A 143 7.73 -2.93 16.21
CA TYR A 143 6.36 -3.28 16.61
C TYR A 143 6.09 -4.79 16.59
N LYS A 144 7.13 -5.59 16.31
CA LYS A 144 7.07 -7.04 16.22
C LYS A 144 7.89 -7.68 17.34
N ALA A 145 7.50 -8.89 17.74
CA ALA A 145 8.20 -9.70 18.74
C ALA A 145 9.36 -10.51 18.14
#